data_AF-A0A4U0YND2-F1
#
_entry.id   AF-A0A4U0YND2-F1
#
_cell.length_a   1.000
_cell.length_b   1.000
_cell.length_c   1.000
_cell.angle_alpha   90.00
_cell.angle_beta   90.00
_cell.angle_gamma   90.00
#
_symmetry.space_group_name_H-M   'P 1'
#
loop_
_entity.id
_entity.type
_entity.pdbx_description
1 polymer ?
#
loop_
_entity_poly.entity_id
_entity_poly.type
_entity_poly.pdbx_seq_one_letter_code
_entity_poly.pdbx_strand_id
1 'polypeptide(L)'
;MCDADLEICQGCQNLVITPYDIKKYFCYMSFNQYINDIGEISDAELEKATSYKRSFWETYVLPKYPATFIEKIREDAEANPIDVWDPKRFEGYKS
;
A
#
# COMPACT_ATOMS: atom_id res chain seq x y z
N MET A 1 -9.41 0.09 -45.40
CA MET A 1 -9.22 -1.23 -44.75
C MET A 1 -8.01 -1.05 -43.85
N CYS A 2 -8.26 -1.03 -42.54
CA CYS A 2 -7.40 -0.64 -41.40
C CYS A 2 -6.71 0.74 -41.47
N ASP A 3 -7.45 1.75 -41.03
CA ASP A 3 -6.95 3.01 -40.49
C ASP A 3 -6.76 2.88 -38.95
N ALA A 4 -5.73 3.58 -38.46
CA ALA A 4 -5.54 4.12 -37.11
C ALA A 4 -5.35 3.16 -35.90
N ASP A 5 -4.28 3.47 -35.16
CA ASP A 5 -4.21 3.41 -33.69
C ASP A 5 -4.08 2.05 -33.00
N LEU A 6 -3.12 1.25 -33.45
CA LEU A 6 -2.44 0.29 -32.58
C LEU A 6 -0.98 0.71 -32.34
N GLU A 7 -0.78 1.98 -31.97
CA GLU A 7 0.28 2.26 -31.00
C GLU A 7 -0.16 1.62 -29.68
N ILE A 8 0.15 0.33 -29.53
CA ILE A 8 0.23 -0.29 -28.21
C ILE A 8 1.22 0.57 -27.45
N CYS A 9 0.71 1.38 -26.52
CA CYS A 9 1.53 2.13 -25.61
C CYS A 9 2.42 1.12 -24.85
N GLN A 10 3.65 0.92 -25.32
CA GLN A 10 4.72 0.22 -24.61
C GLN A 10 5.18 1.02 -23.36
N GLY A 11 4.40 2.01 -22.92
CA GLY A 11 4.75 2.97 -21.88
C GLY A 11 4.50 2.54 -20.44
N CYS A 12 4.09 1.29 -20.15
CA CYS A 12 3.79 0.86 -18.76
C CYS A 12 4.52 -0.42 -18.31
N GLN A 13 5.54 -0.90 -19.02
CA GLN A 13 6.18 -2.19 -18.69
C GLN A 13 7.28 -2.15 -17.61
N ASN A 14 7.64 -0.99 -17.06
CA ASN A 14 8.70 -0.91 -16.03
C ASN A 14 8.33 0.01 -14.86
N LEU A 15 7.16 -0.17 -14.25
CA LEU A 15 6.95 0.31 -12.88
C LEU A 15 7.81 -0.56 -11.96
N VAL A 16 9.07 -0.14 -11.77
CA VAL A 16 10.00 -0.77 -10.84
C VAL A 16 9.44 -0.54 -9.44
N ILE A 17 8.81 -1.56 -8.87
CA ILE A 17 8.36 -1.53 -7.47
C ILE A 17 9.60 -1.52 -6.57
N THR A 18 9.75 -0.45 -5.81
CA THR A 18 10.90 -0.23 -4.93
C THR A 18 10.62 -0.78 -3.53
N PRO A 19 11.67 -0.98 -2.69
CA PRO A 19 11.48 -1.28 -1.27
C PRO A 19 10.60 -0.24 -0.56
N TYR A 20 10.70 1.03 -0.98
CA TYR A 20 9.89 2.11 -0.43
C TYR A 20 8.40 1.95 -0.76
N ASP A 21 8.06 1.45 -1.95
CA ASP A 21 6.66 1.21 -2.31
C ASP A 21 6.06 0.04 -1.52
N ILE A 22 6.85 -1.00 -1.26
CA ILE A 22 6.45 -2.10 -0.35
C ILE A 22 6.22 -1.55 1.07
N LYS A 23 7.09 -0.66 1.54
CA LYS A 23 6.91 0.03 2.82
C LYS A 23 5.62 0.85 2.86
N LYS A 24 5.31 1.61 1.80
CA LYS A 24 4.05 2.36 1.68
C LYS A 24 2.84 1.46 1.80
N TYR A 25 2.86 0.28 1.18
CA TYR A 25 1.78 -0.68 1.28
C TYR A 25 1.56 -1.10 2.74
N PHE A 26 2.61 -1.52 3.46
CA PHE A 26 2.47 -1.91 4.87
C PHE A 26 2.02 -0.74 5.76
N CYS A 27 2.62 0.46 5.60
CA CYS A 27 2.20 1.65 6.33
C CYS A 27 0.71 1.97 6.09
N TYR A 28 0.25 1.91 4.83
CA TYR A 28 -1.14 2.16 4.48
C TYR A 28 -2.08 1.16 5.14
N MET A 29 -1.76 -0.14 5.09
CA MET A 29 -2.60 -1.18 5.69
C MET A 29 -2.68 -1.00 7.21
N SER A 30 -1.55 -0.83 7.88
CA SER A 30 -1.50 -0.65 9.34
C SER A 30 -2.19 0.63 9.79
N PHE A 31 -2.04 1.73 9.04
CA PHE A 31 -2.71 2.99 9.36
C PHE A 31 -4.23 2.89 9.24
N ASN A 32 -4.74 2.26 8.17
CA ASN A 32 -6.18 2.09 8.00
C ASN A 32 -6.76 1.17 9.09
N GLN A 33 -6.03 0.13 9.49
CA GLN A 33 -6.42 -0.68 10.63
C GLN A 33 -6.47 0.15 11.92
N TYR A 34 -5.42 0.93 12.19
CA TYR A 34 -5.36 1.80 13.37
C TYR A 34 -6.55 2.76 13.46
N ILE A 35 -6.87 3.49 12.37
CA ILE A 35 -8.01 4.43 12.39
C ILE A 35 -9.37 3.72 12.53
N ASN A 36 -9.48 2.47 12.08
CA ASN A 36 -10.65 1.64 12.35
C ASN A 36 -10.70 1.23 13.84
N ASP A 37 -9.57 0.82 14.42
CA ASP A 37 -9.47 0.39 15.82
C ASP A 37 -9.85 1.50 16.81
N ILE A 38 -9.52 2.76 16.49
CA ILE A 38 -9.93 3.92 17.29
C ILE A 38 -11.32 4.46 16.94
N GLY A 39 -12.04 3.80 16.02
CA GLY A 39 -13.44 4.12 15.68
C GLY A 39 -13.63 5.31 14.74
N GLU A 40 -12.58 5.74 14.04
CA GLU A 40 -12.67 6.86 13.08
C GLU A 40 -13.27 6.47 11.74
N ILE A 41 -13.14 5.19 11.38
CA ILE A 41 -13.81 4.61 10.21
C ILE A 41 -14.49 3.30 10.61
N SER A 42 -15.59 2.99 9.93
CA SER A 42 -16.27 1.71 10.05
C SER A 42 -15.54 0.58 9.34
N ASP A 43 -15.87 -0.68 9.68
CA ASP A 43 -15.30 -1.87 9.01
C ASP A 43 -15.59 -1.88 7.50
N ALA A 44 -16.75 -1.34 7.10
CA ALA A 44 -17.11 -1.21 5.69
C ALA A 44 -16.21 -0.21 4.96
N GLU A 45 -15.81 0.88 5.62
CA GLU A 45 -14.87 1.86 5.08
C GLU A 45 -13.45 1.31 5.04
N LEU A 46 -13.03 0.57 6.07
CA LEU A 46 -11.76 -0.14 6.09
C LEU A 46 -11.65 -1.13 4.92
N GLU A 47 -12.68 -1.95 4.72
CA GLU A 47 -12.69 -2.94 3.64
C GLU A 47 -12.71 -2.26 2.27
N LYS A 48 -13.49 -1.18 2.11
CA LYS A 48 -13.49 -0.37 0.88
C LYS A 48 -12.12 0.24 0.58
N ALA A 49 -11.40 0.70 1.61
CA ALA A 49 -10.07 1.30 1.47
C ALA A 49 -8.98 0.27 1.15
N THR A 50 -9.06 -0.92 1.75
CA THR A 50 -7.94 -1.87 1.77
C THR A 50 -8.10 -3.07 0.84
N SER A 51 -9.31 -3.57 0.59
CA SER A 51 -9.58 -4.83 -0.12
C SER A 51 -8.85 -4.97 -1.46
N TYR A 52 -9.02 -3.99 -2.36
CA TYR A 52 -8.38 -4.01 -3.68
C TYR A 52 -6.85 -3.98 -3.57
N LYS A 53 -6.32 -3.10 -2.70
CA LYS A 53 -4.87 -2.99 -2.49
C LYS A 53 -4.30 -4.27 -1.90
N ARG A 54 -4.95 -4.84 -0.88
CA ARG A 54 -4.60 -6.12 -0.27
C ARG A 54 -4.52 -7.20 -1.33
N SER A 55 -5.61 -7.39 -2.08
CA SER A 55 -5.69 -8.40 -3.14
C SER A 55 -4.60 -8.21 -4.20
N PHE A 56 -4.41 -6.99 -4.71
CA PHE A 56 -3.41 -6.72 -5.74
C PHE A 56 -1.98 -6.98 -5.25
N TRP A 57 -1.63 -6.48 -4.07
CA TRP A 57 -0.28 -6.59 -3.52
C TRP A 57 0.06 -8.03 -3.14
N GLU A 58 -0.83 -8.71 -2.43
CA GLU A 58 -0.62 -10.10 -1.98
C GLU A 58 -0.61 -11.09 -3.14
N THR A 59 -1.35 -10.82 -4.22
CA THR A 59 -1.42 -11.73 -5.37
C THR A 59 -0.32 -11.49 -6.41
N TYR A 60 0.00 -10.22 -6.71
CA TYR A 60 0.80 -9.88 -7.89
C TYR A 60 2.12 -9.18 -7.60
N VAL A 61 2.31 -8.62 -6.40
CA VAL A 61 3.50 -7.82 -6.07
C VAL A 61 4.40 -8.55 -5.09
N LEU A 62 3.90 -8.81 -3.87
CA LEU A 62 4.68 -9.42 -2.80
C LEU A 62 5.30 -10.77 -3.19
N PRO A 63 4.60 -11.70 -3.88
CA PRO A 63 5.19 -12.99 -4.25
C PRO A 63 6.43 -12.92 -5.16
N LYS A 64 6.73 -11.76 -5.75
CA LYS A 64 7.93 -11.53 -6.58
C LYS A 64 9.19 -11.28 -5.75
N TYR A 65 9.06 -11.09 -4.43
CA TYR A 65 10.16 -10.77 -3.53
C TYR A 65 10.40 -11.91 -2.52
N PRO A 66 11.65 -12.11 -2.04
CA PRO A 66 11.91 -13.06 -0.98
C PRO A 66 11.15 -12.73 0.30
N ALA A 67 10.61 -13.74 0.98
CA ALA A 67 9.85 -13.55 2.22
C ALA A 67 10.65 -12.78 3.28
N THR A 68 11.92 -13.12 3.49
CA THR A 68 12.81 -12.42 4.45
C THR A 68 13.00 -10.94 4.13
N PHE A 69 12.97 -10.56 2.86
CA PHE A 69 13.06 -9.17 2.43
C PHE A 69 11.76 -8.42 2.72
N ILE A 70 10.61 -9.05 2.45
CA ILE A 70 9.29 -8.48 2.76
C ILE A 70 9.13 -8.27 4.26
N GLU A 71 9.47 -9.29 5.06
CA GLU A 71 9.39 -9.25 6.52
C GLU A 71 10.21 -8.10 7.11
N LYS A 72 11.45 -7.91 6.64
CA LYS A 72 12.29 -6.79 7.06
C LYS A 72 11.66 -5.43 6.75
N ILE A 73 11.00 -5.28 5.59
CA ILE A 73 10.32 -4.03 5.23
C ILE A 73 9.05 -3.84 6.06
N ARG A 74 8.33 -4.91 6.37
CA ARG A 74 7.15 -4.87 7.24
C ARG A 74 7.53 -4.39 8.65
N GLU A 75 8.57 -4.99 9.25
CA GLU A 75 9.10 -4.58 10.56
C GLU A 75 9.53 -3.10 10.54
N ASP A 76 10.19 -2.64 9.47
CA ASP A 76 10.56 -1.22 9.32
C ASP A 76 9.35 -0.30 9.11
N ALA A 77 8.29 -0.76 8.44
CA ALA A 77 7.05 -0.01 8.30
C ALA A 77 6.32 0.18 9.64
N GLU A 78 6.39 -0.82 10.53
CA GLU A 78 5.82 -0.77 11.88
C GLU A 78 6.66 0.11 12.81
N ALA A 79 7.98 -0.05 12.80
CA ALA A 79 8.88 0.71 13.67
C ALA A 79 9.05 2.17 13.23
N ASN A 80 9.11 2.39 11.91
CA ASN A 80 9.39 3.69 11.30
C ASN A 80 8.35 3.98 10.20
N PRO A 81 7.06 4.19 10.53
CA PRO A 81 6.04 4.45 9.54
C PRO A 81 6.36 5.70 8.71
N ILE A 82 5.89 5.73 7.46
CA ILE A 82 5.98 6.93 6.63
C ILE A 82 5.08 8.01 7.25
N ASP A 83 5.59 9.22 7.38
CA ASP A 83 4.94 10.38 8.02
C ASP A 83 3.43 10.53 7.78
N VAL A 84 2.96 10.34 6.54
CA VAL A 84 1.54 10.51 6.17
C VAL A 84 0.63 9.41 6.72
N TRP A 85 1.20 8.31 7.18
CA TRP A 85 0.54 7.13 7.73
C TRP A 85 1.10 6.79 9.11
N ASP A 86 1.71 7.76 9.81
CA ASP A 86 2.15 7.61 11.19
C ASP A 86 0.97 7.91 12.15
N PRO A 87 0.49 6.91 12.92
CA PRO A 87 -0.57 7.11 13.91
C PRO A 87 -0.28 8.25 14.90
N LYS A 88 0.98 8.43 15.32
CA LYS A 88 1.36 9.46 16.30
C LYS A 88 1.12 10.87 15.76
N ARG A 89 1.33 11.06 14.47
CA ARG A 89 1.05 12.34 13.82
C ARG A 89 -0.44 12.58 13.70
N PHE A 90 -1.21 11.55 13.36
CA PHE A 90 -2.66 11.63 13.29
C PHE A 90 -3.28 12.05 14.64
N GLU A 91 -2.81 11.47 15.75
CA GLU A 91 -3.24 11.86 17.10
C GLU A 91 -2.89 13.32 17.43
N GLY A 92 -1.69 13.77 17.06
CA GLY A 92 -1.23 15.14 17.28
C GLY A 92 -1.98 16.20 16.44
N TYR A 93 -2.65 15.83 15.36
CA TYR A 93 -3.54 16.73 14.61
C TYR A 93 -4.92 16.92 15.27
N LYS A 94 -5.29 16.07 16.24
CA LYS A 94 -6.58 16.13 16.93
C LYS A 94 -6.56 16.91 18.25
N SER A 95 -5.38 17.28 18.74
CA SER A 95 -5.18 18.15 19.91
C SER A 95 -5.17 19.62 19.53
#